data_AF-A0A934NDJ3-F1
#
_entry.id   AF-A0A934NDJ3-F1
#
_cell.length_a   1.000
_cell.length_b   1.000
_cell.length_c   1.000
_cell.angle_alpha   90.00
_cell.angle_beta   90.00
_cell.angle_gamma   90.00
#
_symmetry.space_group_name_H-M   'P 1'
#
loop_
_entity.id
_entity.type
_entity.pdbx_description
1 polymer ?
#
loop_
_entity_poly.entity_id
_entity_poly.type
_entity_poly.pdbx_seq_one_letter_code
_entity_poly.pdbx_strand_id
1 'polypeptide(L)' 'MRNPLVRTRPLRQLTLANALLGLSSSLAPPFVPIWLTTLVGASPTQIGLLLTLSGAGGVLVSTAFGSLSDQLPSRSR' A
#
# COMPACT_ATOMS: atom_id res chain seq x y z
N MET A 1 -6.88 25.95 16.28
CA MET A 1 -7.36 24.96 17.29
C MET A 1 -6.42 23.76 17.29
N ARG A 2 -5.55 23.61 18.30
CA ARG A 2 -4.59 22.48 18.40
C ARG A 2 -5.31 21.29 19.03
N ASN A 3 -5.67 20.29 18.23
CA ASN A 3 -6.46 19.15 18.69
C ASN A 3 -5.57 18.20 19.54
N PRO A 4 -5.86 17.98 20.83
CA PRO A 4 -5.02 17.19 21.75
C PRO A 4 -4.86 15.71 21.34
N LEU A 5 -5.75 15.20 20.47
CA LEU A 5 -5.71 13.84 19.95
C LEU A 5 -4.47 13.54 19.07
N VAL A 6 -3.85 14.58 18.48
CA VAL A 6 -2.68 14.45 17.59
C VAL A 6 -1.39 14.08 18.36
N ARG A 7 -1.40 14.21 19.69
CA ARG A 7 -0.19 14.02 20.54
C ARG A 7 -0.07 12.65 21.21
N THR A 8 -0.98 11.71 20.95
CA THR A 8 -0.87 10.39 21.57
C THR A 8 0.27 9.59 20.92
N ARG A 9 1.05 8.88 21.76
CA ARG A 9 2.14 7.99 21.31
C ARG A 9 1.71 6.99 20.22
N PRO A 10 0.54 6.30 20.32
CA PRO A 10 0.08 5.38 19.28
C PRO A 10 -0.23 6.07 17.95
N LEU A 11 -0.87 7.25 17.98
CA LEU A 11 -1.17 7.97 16.75
C LEU A 11 0.11 8.43 16.04
N ARG A 12 1.12 8.90 16.79
CA ARG A 12 2.44 9.22 16.21
C ARG A 12 3.11 8.01 15.57
N GLN A 13 3.00 6.83 16.19
CA GLN A 13 3.54 5.58 15.64
C GLN A 13 2.81 5.18 14.36
N LEU A 14 1.48 5.27 14.34
CA LEU A 14 0.68 5.01 13.14
C LEU A 14 0.99 6.00 12.01
N THR A 15 1.10 7.29 12.33
CA THR A 15 1.48 8.32 11.34
C THR A 15 2.86 8.03 10.75
N LEU A 16 3.85 7.67 11.59
CA LEU A 16 5.18 7.31 11.11
C LEU A 16 5.17 6.05 10.24
N ALA A 17 4.47 5.00 10.69
CA ALA A 17 4.32 3.76 9.92
C ALA A 17 3.68 4.03 8.54
N ASN A 18 2.60 4.82 8.52
CA ASN A 18 1.91 5.15 7.28
C ASN A 18 2.75 6.05 6.36
N ALA A 19 3.53 6.97 6.93
CA ALA A 19 4.46 7.80 6.16
C ALA A 19 5.59 6.96 5.52
N LEU A 20 6.17 6.01 6.25
CA LEU A 20 7.19 5.11 5.73
C LEU A 20 6.63 4.20 4.63
N LEU A 21 5.42 3.67 4.84
CA LEU A 21 4.72 2.88 3.82
C LEU A 21 4.44 3.72 2.56
N GLY A 22 3.94 4.94 2.74
CA GLY A 22 3.66 5.87 1.64
C GLY A 22 4.94 6.25 0.87
N LEU A 23 6.04 6.49 1.57
CA LEU A 23 7.34 6.76 0.96
C LEU A 23 7.83 5.58 0.13
N SER A 24 7.80 4.37 0.68
CA SER A 24 8.16 3.14 -0.04
C SER A 24 7.29 2.94 -1.29
N SER A 25 5.98 3.17 -1.14
CA SER A 25 5.00 3.04 -2.24
C SER A 25 5.12 4.13 -3.29
N SER A 26 5.80 5.24 -2.98
CA SER A 26 6.05 6.33 -3.95
C SER A 26 7.33 6.09 -4.75
N LEU A 27 8.28 5.34 -4.18
CA LEU A 27 9.55 5.06 -4.83
C LEU A 27 9.44 3.88 -5.79
N ALA A 28 8.94 2.72 -5.37
CA ALA A 28 9.08 1.50 -6.18
C ALA A 28 8.15 1.41 -7.42
N PRO A 29 6.83 1.68 -7.32
CA PRO A 29 5.89 1.48 -8.43
C PRO A 29 6.22 2.21 -9.74
N PRO A 30 6.67 3.47 -9.77
CA PRO A 30 6.95 4.15 -11.03
C PRO A 30 8.12 3.54 -11.82
N PHE A 31 9.02 2.80 -11.17
CA PHE A 31 10.13 2.12 -11.87
C PHE A 31 9.73 0.76 -12.46
N VAL A 32 8.60 0.18 -12.06
CA VAL A 32 8.18 -1.15 -12.53
C VAL A 32 7.91 -1.18 -14.05
N PRO A 33 7.18 -0.22 -14.66
CA PRO A 33 6.99 -0.20 -16.11
C PRO A 33 8.31 0.01 -16.87
N ILE A 34 9.21 0.84 -16.32
CA ILE A 34 10.53 1.08 -16.90
C ILE A 34 11.35 -0.20 -16.89
N TRP A 35 11.39 -0.92 -15.77
CA TRP A 35 12.09 -2.20 -15.66
C TRP A 35 11.50 -3.26 -16.62
N LEU A 36 10.17 -3.37 -16.68
CA LEU A 36 9.49 -4.31 -17.57
C LEU A 36 9.77 -4.03 -19.05
N THR A 37 9.80 -2.77 -19.46
CA THR A 37 10.09 -2.41 -20.86
C THR A 37 11.58 -2.53 -21.20
N THR A 38 12.47 -2.07 -20.32
CA THR A 38 13.91 -1.95 -20.62
C THR A 38 14.71 -3.23 -20.40
N LEU A 39 14.39 -4.00 -19.36
CA LEU A 39 15.15 -5.20 -18.98
C LEU A 39 14.42 -6.49 -19.31
N VAL A 40 13.09 -6.51 -19.20
CA VAL A 40 12.29 -7.71 -19.50
C VAL A 40 11.84 -7.73 -20.97
N GLY A 41 11.78 -6.57 -21.64
CA GLY A 41 11.29 -6.46 -23.01
C GLY A 41 9.78 -6.72 -23.12
N ALA A 42 9.02 -6.49 -22.05
CA ALA A 42 7.59 -6.73 -22.01
C ALA A 42 6.84 -5.82 -22.98
N SER A 43 5.86 -6.37 -23.70
CA SER A 43 5.01 -5.60 -24.61
C SER A 43 4.05 -4.69 -23.81
N PRO A 44 3.53 -3.60 -24.42
CA PRO A 44 2.53 -2.74 -23.77
C PRO A 44 1.29 -3.51 -23.31
N THR A 45 0.87 -4.53 -24.05
CA THR A 45 -0.27 -5.38 -23.70
C THR A 45 -0.01 -6.25 -22.47
N GLN A 46 1.20 -6.81 -22.34
CA GLN A 46 1.60 -7.58 -21.16
C GLN A 46 1.66 -6.70 -19.91
N ILE A 47 2.18 -5.47 -20.04
CA ILE A 47 2.21 -4.50 -18.93
C ILE A 47 0.78 -4.11 -18.52
N GLY A 48 -0.09 -3.81 -19.50
CA GLY A 48 -1.50 -3.52 -19.23
C GLY A 48 -2.19 -4.65 -18.47
N LEU A 49 -2.05 -5.89 -18.94
CA LEU A 49 -2.61 -7.08 -18.27
C LEU A 49 -2.08 -7.23 -16.84
N LEU A 50 -0.77 -7.08 -16.63
CA LEU A 50 -0.17 -7.17 -15.30
C LEU A 50 -0.74 -6.12 -14.36
N LEU A 51 -0.88 -4.87 -14.81
CA LEU A 51 -1.43 -3.78 -13.99
C LEU A 51 -2.91 -4.02 -13.65
N THR A 52 -3.71 -4.49 -14.60
CA THR A 52 -5.11 -4.85 -14.36
C THR A 52 -5.23 -5.98 -13.33
N LEU A 53 -4.46 -7.05 -13.49
CA LEU A 53 -4.44 -8.17 -12.55
C LEU A 53 -3.95 -7.74 -11.17
N SER A 54 -2.94 -6.87 -11.10
CA SER A 54 -2.42 -6.33 -9.85
C SER A 54 -3.46 -5.47 -9.13
N GLY A 55 -4.20 -4.62 -9.86
CA GLY A 55 -5.27 -3.81 -9.30
C GLY A 55 -6.43 -4.68 -8.76
N ALA A 56 -6.90 -5.62 -9.56
CA ALA A 56 -7.96 -6.56 -9.14
C ALA A 56 -7.52 -7.40 -7.93
N GLY A 57 -6.29 -7.94 -7.96
CA GLY A 57 -5.70 -8.66 -6.84
C GLY A 57 -5.58 -7.79 -5.60
N GLY A 58 -5.17 -6.53 -5.74
CA GLY A 58 -5.10 -5.57 -4.64
C GLY A 58 -6.45 -5.33 -3.95
N VAL A 59 -7.53 -5.21 -4.72
CA VAL A 59 -8.89 -5.08 -4.17
C VAL A 59 -9.30 -6.34 -3.41
N LEU A 60 -9.09 -7.53 -3.99
CA LEU A 60 -9.44 -8.80 -3.34
C LEU A 60 -8.65 -8.99 -2.03
N VAL A 61 -7.35 -8.76 -2.08
CA VAL A 61 -6.44 -8.88 -0.93
C VAL A 61 -6.80 -7.86 0.14
N SER A 62 -6.98 -6.59 -0.20
CA SER A 62 -7.33 -5.54 0.79
C SER A 62 -8.69 -5.81 1.45
N THR A 63 -9.67 -6.30 0.70
CA THR A 63 -10.99 -6.68 1.24
C THR A 63 -10.85 -7.84 2.22
N ALA A 64 -10.12 -8.90 1.84
CA ALA A 64 -9.89 -10.05 2.70
C ALA A 64 -9.13 -9.67 3.99
N PHE A 65 -8.04 -8.91 3.87
CA PHE A 65 -7.25 -8.47 5.02
C PHE A 65 -7.99 -7.47 5.90
N GLY A 66 -8.84 -6.60 5.33
CA GLY A 66 -9.72 -5.74 6.10
C GLY A 66 -10.68 -6.57 6.95
N SER A 67 -11.37 -7.53 6.33
CA SER A 67 -12.29 -8.43 7.04
C SER A 67 -11.59 -9.26 8.13
N LEU A 68 -10.37 -9.74 7.88
CA LEU A 68 -9.57 -10.44 8.90
C LEU A 68 -9.13 -9.51 10.02
N SER A 69 -8.76 -8.27 9.70
CA SER A 69 -8.35 -7.25 10.67
C SER A 69 -9.48 -6.88 11.62
N ASP A 70 -10.71 -6.78 11.12
CA ASP A 70 -11.88 -6.43 11.93
C ASP A 70 -12.24 -7.52 12.97
N GLN A 71 -11.81 -8.76 12.73
CA GLN A 71 -12.02 -9.89 13.64
C GLN A 71 -10.95 -9.98 14.73
N LEU A 72 -9.83 -9.25 14.60
CA LEU A 72 -8.75 -9.26 15.58
C LEU A 72 -9.04 -8.28 16.73
N PRO A 73 -8.69 -8.62 17.99
CA PRO A 73 -8.79 -7.67 19.09
C PRO A 73 -8.00 -6.41 18.78
N SER A 74 -8.66 -5.25 18.84
CA SER A 74 -8.02 -3.95 18.86
C SER A 74 -6.87 -3.98 19.88
N ARG A 75 -5.61 -3.89 19.41
CA ARG A 75 -4.44 -3.77 20.27
C ARG A 75 -4.40 -2.36 20.87
N SER A 76 -5.36 -2.06 21.73
CA SER A 76 -5.37 -0.93 22.64
C SER A 76 -5.18 -1.49 24.05
N ARG A 77 -3.91 -1.58 24.47
CA ARG A 77 -3.49 -1.62 25.87
C ARG A 77 -2.46 -0.52 26.07
#